data_AF-A0A928W7N5-F1
#
_entry.id   AF-A0A928W7N5-F1
#
_cell.length_a   1.000
_cell.length_b   1.000
_cell.length_c   1.000
_cell.angle_alpha   90.00
_cell.angle_beta   90.00
_cell.angle_gamma   90.00
#
_symmetry.space_group_name_H-M   'P 1'
#
loop_
_entity.id
_entity.type
_entity.pdbx_description
1 polymer ?
#
loop_
_entity_poly.entity_id
_entity_poly.type
_entity_poly.pdbx_seq_one_letter_code
_entity_poly.pdbx_strand_id
1 'polypeptide(L)'
;MSHEGFTLQHRALGITAAWFVFLLEVVYAVTTVLGFLSLKSPQDPIGDPFFSIMELLIVLIAPLMVIVMIAVHAYASHEVKAYSFTALIFTILLAGITSSVHFVILTVSRQIKATELDWFPLFLSFKWPSVVYTLDILAWDWFFALSMFCAAPVFKVGRLEIIVRNLMIISGVLSLVGLIGVPLANMQIRNIGIIGYGVVAPIVFLLLGIVFRRNRLQ
;
A
#
# COMPACT_ATOMS: atom_id res chain seq x y z
N MET A 1 8.51 7.83 -28.30
CA MET A 1 7.14 8.32 -28.10
C MET A 1 7.20 9.34 -26.98
N SER A 2 6.93 10.61 -27.30
CA SER A 2 7.02 11.74 -26.37
C SER A 2 5.95 11.61 -25.27
N HIS A 3 6.36 11.71 -24.00
CA HIS A 3 5.44 11.81 -22.87
C HIS A 3 4.93 13.27 -22.79
N GLU A 4 4.18 13.73 -23.79
CA GLU A 4 3.81 15.16 -23.95
C GLU A 4 3.04 15.78 -22.76
N GLY A 5 2.53 14.96 -21.84
CA GLY A 5 1.88 15.41 -20.60
C GLY A 5 2.74 15.36 -19.32
N PHE A 6 3.96 14.82 -19.35
CA PHE A 6 4.79 14.66 -18.16
C PHE A 6 5.64 15.91 -17.91
N THR A 7 5.16 16.81 -17.05
CA THR A 7 5.85 18.09 -16.79
C THR A 7 6.96 17.97 -15.74
N LEU A 8 7.79 19.01 -15.59
CA LEU A 8 8.77 19.10 -14.50
C LEU A 8 8.13 18.96 -13.11
N GLN A 9 6.92 19.50 -12.92
CA GLN A 9 6.19 19.40 -11.65
C GLN A 9 5.75 17.95 -11.39
N HIS A 10 5.16 17.27 -12.37
CA HIS A 10 4.79 15.85 -12.24
C HIS A 10 6.01 14.98 -11.90
N ARG A 11 7.15 15.28 -12.54
CA ARG A 11 8.41 14.59 -12.27
C ARG A 11 8.91 14.83 -10.84
N ALA A 12 8.98 16.08 -10.39
CA ALA A 12 9.46 16.42 -9.05
C ALA A 12 8.55 15.81 -7.96
N LEU A 13 7.23 15.95 -8.13
CA LEU A 13 6.23 15.36 -7.23
C LEU A 13 6.33 13.83 -7.22
N GLY A 14 6.39 13.20 -8.39
CA GLY A 14 6.48 11.75 -8.51
C GLY A 14 7.74 11.16 -7.88
N ILE A 15 8.90 11.77 -8.10
CA ILE A 15 10.17 11.34 -7.48
C ILE A 15 10.08 11.47 -5.96
N THR A 16 9.64 12.64 -5.48
CA THR A 16 9.58 12.94 -4.05
C THR A 16 8.61 11.98 -3.36
N ALA A 17 7.38 11.86 -3.85
CA ALA A 17 6.37 10.98 -3.29
C ALA A 17 6.83 9.52 -3.31
N ALA A 18 7.40 9.02 -4.41
CA ALA A 18 7.82 7.62 -4.50
C ALA A 18 8.95 7.28 -3.52
N TRP A 19 9.92 8.17 -3.34
CA TRP A 19 10.99 7.96 -2.35
C TRP A 19 10.51 8.12 -0.91
N PHE A 20 9.58 9.04 -0.64
CA PHE A 20 8.96 9.14 0.68
C PHE A 20 8.13 7.90 1.02
N VAL A 21 7.33 7.38 0.09
CA VAL A 21 6.60 6.11 0.27
C VAL A 21 7.57 4.98 0.58
N PHE A 22 8.61 4.80 -0.24
CA PHE A 22 9.64 3.79 0.01
C PHE A 22 10.25 3.90 1.42
N LEU A 23 10.68 5.11 1.81
CA LEU A 23 11.30 5.33 3.12
C LEU A 23 10.31 5.02 4.26
N LEU A 24 9.08 5.51 4.16
CA LEU A 24 8.05 5.30 5.18
C LEU A 24 7.65 3.83 5.29
N GLU A 25 7.57 3.09 4.18
CA GLU A 25 7.33 1.65 4.19
C GLU A 25 8.49 0.87 4.82
N VAL A 26 9.74 1.28 4.60
CA VAL A 26 10.90 0.69 5.29
C VAL A 26 10.79 0.93 6.80
N VAL A 27 10.46 2.17 7.22
CA VAL A 27 10.25 2.49 8.64
C VAL A 27 9.07 1.71 9.22
N TYR A 28 7.98 1.55 8.46
CA TYR A 28 6.82 0.76 8.84
C TYR A 28 7.19 -0.71 9.05
N ALA A 29 7.93 -1.31 8.11
CA ALA A 29 8.41 -2.69 8.20
C ALA A 29 9.32 -2.89 9.42
N VAL A 30 10.27 -1.99 9.65
CA VAL A 30 11.14 -2.03 10.85
C VAL A 30 10.31 -1.91 12.13
N THR A 31 9.35 -0.98 12.18
CA THR A 31 8.45 -0.80 13.33
C THR A 31 7.63 -2.07 13.58
N THR A 32 7.13 -2.70 12.52
CA THR A 32 6.38 -3.96 12.59
C THR A 32 7.23 -5.08 13.16
N VAL A 33 8.47 -5.24 12.67
CA VAL A 33 9.41 -6.26 13.18
C VAL A 33 9.73 -6.01 14.66
N LEU A 34 10.02 -4.77 15.05
CA LEU A 34 10.25 -4.42 16.46
C LEU A 34 9.00 -4.69 17.31
N GLY A 35 7.80 -4.42 16.78
CA GLY A 35 6.53 -4.76 17.39
C GLY A 35 6.40 -6.26 17.64
N PHE A 36 6.69 -7.10 16.65
CA PHE A 36 6.69 -8.56 16.82
C PHE A 36 7.73 -9.05 17.83
N LEU A 37 8.94 -8.47 17.83
CA LEU A 37 9.99 -8.80 18.80
C LEU A 37 9.63 -8.38 20.23
N SER A 38 8.69 -7.46 20.41
CA SER A 38 8.22 -7.00 21.73
C SER A 38 7.12 -7.88 22.34
N LEU A 39 6.60 -8.86 21.61
CA LEU A 39 5.49 -9.70 22.07
C LEU A 39 5.92 -10.64 23.21
N LYS A 40 5.03 -10.81 24.20
CA LYS A 40 5.21 -11.79 25.28
C LYS A 40 4.79 -13.19 24.84
N SER A 41 3.79 -13.28 23.97
CA SER A 41 3.32 -14.51 23.33
C SER A 41 3.12 -14.28 21.83
N PRO A 42 3.39 -15.28 20.96
CA PRO A 42 3.14 -15.17 19.52
C PRO A 42 1.68 -14.86 19.14
N GLN A 43 0.73 -15.05 20.06
CA GLN A 43 -0.70 -14.78 19.85
C GLN A 43 -1.16 -13.39 20.29
N ASP A 44 -0.25 -12.64 20.92
CA ASP A 44 -0.52 -11.28 21.36
C ASP A 44 -0.50 -10.34 20.15
N PRO A 45 -1.43 -9.37 20.07
CA PRO A 45 -1.33 -8.32 19.06
C PRO A 45 -0.16 -7.38 19.39
N ILE A 46 0.39 -6.72 18.37
CA ILE A 46 1.36 -5.64 18.56
C ILE A 46 0.70 -4.54 19.39
N GLY A 47 1.35 -4.17 20.51
CA GLY A 47 0.88 -3.14 21.42
C GLY A 47 1.53 -1.77 21.19
N ASP A 48 1.14 -0.80 22.02
CA ASP A 48 1.81 0.50 22.07
C ASP A 48 3.24 0.38 22.63
N PRO A 49 4.21 1.18 22.13
CA PRO A 49 4.04 2.30 21.19
C PRO A 49 4.08 1.92 19.71
N PHE A 50 4.52 0.71 19.36
CA PHE A 50 4.73 0.29 17.97
C PHE A 50 3.45 0.35 17.14
N PHE A 51 2.32 -0.08 17.72
CA PHE A 51 1.02 0.00 17.08
C PHE A 51 0.66 1.44 16.69
N SER A 52 0.69 2.39 17.63
CA SER A 52 0.43 3.80 17.35
C SER A 52 1.35 4.38 16.26
N ILE A 53 2.63 3.99 16.24
CA ILE A 53 3.58 4.44 15.21
C ILE A 53 3.19 3.89 13.83
N MET A 54 2.85 2.60 13.73
CA MET A 54 2.40 1.97 12.49
C MET A 54 1.15 2.66 11.94
N GLU A 55 0.16 2.92 12.79
CA GLU A 55 -1.07 3.62 12.41
C GLU A 55 -0.81 5.04 11.87
N LEU A 56 0.13 5.79 12.46
CA LEU A 56 0.50 7.11 11.97
C LEU A 56 1.24 7.04 10.62
N LEU A 57 2.15 6.08 10.48
CA LEU A 57 2.90 5.87 9.24
C LEU A 57 1.96 5.52 8.09
N ILE A 58 1.02 4.59 8.30
CA ILE A 58 0.14 4.12 7.22
C ILE A 58 -0.86 5.19 6.76
N VAL A 59 -1.35 6.03 7.68
CA VAL A 59 -2.17 7.22 7.37
C VAL A 59 -1.38 8.24 6.53
N LEU A 60 -0.05 8.31 6.68
CA LEU A 60 0.81 9.16 5.84
C LEU A 60 1.17 8.50 4.50
N ILE A 61 1.44 7.20 4.49
CA ILE A 61 1.79 6.43 3.28
C ILE A 61 0.65 6.45 2.26
N ALA A 62 -0.58 6.19 2.71
CA ALA A 62 -1.76 6.07 1.85
C ALA A 62 -1.98 7.27 0.88
N PRO A 63 -2.05 8.53 1.34
CA PRO A 63 -2.20 9.67 0.44
C PRO A 63 -0.97 9.91 -0.45
N LEU A 64 0.24 9.59 0.01
CA LEU A 64 1.45 9.70 -0.82
C LEU A 64 1.43 8.69 -1.98
N MET A 65 0.90 7.48 -1.78
CA MET A 65 0.70 6.51 -2.85
C MET A 65 -0.24 7.05 -3.94
N VAL A 66 -1.26 7.84 -3.58
CA VAL A 66 -2.12 8.54 -4.57
C VAL A 66 -1.29 9.51 -5.41
N ILE A 67 -0.39 10.29 -4.79
CA ILE A 67 0.49 11.21 -5.51
C ILE A 67 1.43 10.46 -6.46
N VAL A 68 1.96 9.30 -6.04
CA VAL A 68 2.73 8.44 -6.93
C VAL A 68 1.90 8.02 -8.15
N MET A 69 0.65 7.61 -7.96
CA MET A 69 -0.21 7.18 -9.08
C MET A 69 -0.67 8.32 -9.98
N ILE A 70 -0.77 9.54 -9.46
CA ILE A 70 -0.92 10.75 -10.30
C ILE A 70 0.31 10.90 -11.22
N ALA A 71 1.52 10.71 -10.69
CA ALA A 71 2.73 10.77 -11.51
C ALA A 71 2.81 9.61 -12.52
N VAL A 72 2.41 8.39 -12.15
CA VAL A 72 2.28 7.25 -13.08
C VAL A 72 1.28 7.55 -14.19
N HIS A 73 0.12 8.12 -13.85
CA HIS A 73 -0.87 8.53 -14.83
C HIS A 73 -0.33 9.62 -15.76
N ALA A 74 0.36 10.63 -15.24
CA ALA A 74 1.00 11.67 -16.05
C ALA A 74 2.09 11.10 -16.97
N TYR A 75 2.83 10.09 -16.52
CA TYR A 75 3.85 9.37 -17.29
C TYR A 75 3.25 8.50 -18.40
N ALA A 76 2.02 8.01 -18.26
CA ALA A 76 1.41 7.10 -19.23
C ALA A 76 1.22 7.71 -20.63
N SER A 77 1.57 6.94 -21.67
CA SER A 77 1.23 7.26 -23.06
C SER A 77 -0.28 7.14 -23.30
N HIS A 78 -0.76 7.73 -24.39
CA HIS A 78 -2.19 7.74 -24.75
C HIS A 78 -2.80 6.33 -24.82
N GLU A 79 -2.06 5.35 -25.35
CA GLU A 79 -2.53 3.96 -25.52
C GLU A 79 -2.88 3.26 -24.20
N VAL A 80 -2.20 3.62 -23.11
CA VAL A 80 -2.40 2.98 -21.79
C VAL A 80 -2.98 3.94 -20.75
N LYS A 81 -3.49 5.07 -21.20
CA LYS A 81 -4.01 6.13 -20.32
C LYS A 81 -5.18 5.64 -19.48
N ALA A 82 -6.10 4.88 -20.07
CA ALA A 82 -7.23 4.27 -19.37
C ALA A 82 -6.77 3.35 -18.23
N TYR A 83 -5.78 2.47 -18.48
CA TYR A 83 -5.22 1.60 -17.46
C TYR A 83 -4.62 2.40 -16.29
N SER A 84 -3.80 3.41 -16.59
CA SER A 84 -3.20 4.25 -15.55
C SER A 84 -4.22 5.06 -14.74
N PHE A 85 -5.32 5.48 -15.35
CA PHE A 85 -6.42 6.16 -14.66
C PHE A 85 -7.17 5.20 -13.74
N THR A 86 -7.45 3.98 -14.20
CA THR A 86 -8.04 2.92 -13.36
C THR A 86 -7.14 2.59 -12.17
N ALA A 87 -5.82 2.53 -12.35
CA ALA A 87 -4.87 2.34 -11.25
C ALA A 87 -4.97 3.45 -10.20
N LEU A 88 -5.08 4.70 -10.64
CA LEU A 88 -5.29 5.84 -9.76
C LEU A 88 -6.60 5.73 -8.98
N ILE A 89 -7.72 5.35 -9.61
CA ILE A 89 -9.00 5.16 -8.93
C ILE A 89 -8.90 4.10 -7.82
N PHE A 90 -8.30 2.94 -8.12
CA PHE A 90 -8.13 1.90 -7.10
C PHE A 90 -7.22 2.34 -5.95
N THR A 91 -6.21 3.16 -6.23
CA THR A 91 -5.34 3.72 -5.20
C THR A 91 -6.07 4.76 -4.33
N ILE A 92 -6.98 5.55 -4.91
CA ILE A 92 -7.84 6.47 -4.15
C ILE A 92 -8.78 5.68 -3.23
N LEU A 93 -9.37 4.57 -3.70
CA LEU A 93 -10.23 3.71 -2.88
C LEU A 93 -9.44 3.07 -1.73
N LEU A 94 -8.25 2.52 -2.02
CA LEU A 94 -7.32 2.03 -1.01
C LEU A 94 -7.04 3.12 0.03
N ALA A 95 -6.58 4.29 -0.41
CA ALA A 95 -6.17 5.35 0.49
C ALA A 95 -7.34 5.86 1.35
N GLY A 96 -8.54 5.95 0.78
CA GLY A 96 -9.75 6.32 1.50
C GLY A 96 -10.12 5.30 2.59
N ILE A 97 -10.09 4.01 2.27
CA ILE A 97 -10.37 2.94 3.25
C ILE A 97 -9.31 2.93 4.36
N THR A 98 -8.03 2.85 3.98
CA THR A 98 -6.89 2.83 4.91
C THR A 98 -6.92 4.05 5.83
N SER A 99 -7.01 5.26 5.28
CA SER A 99 -7.03 6.48 6.11
C SER A 99 -8.22 6.50 7.06
N SER A 100 -9.41 6.09 6.61
CA SER A 100 -10.60 6.06 7.47
C SER A 100 -10.46 5.05 8.61
N VAL A 101 -10.02 3.83 8.29
CA VAL A 101 -9.84 2.73 9.26
C VAL A 101 -8.83 3.13 10.33
N HIS A 102 -7.62 3.52 9.92
CA HIS A 102 -6.53 3.78 10.85
C HIS A 102 -6.75 5.08 11.65
N PHE A 103 -7.39 6.09 11.06
CA PHE A 103 -7.77 7.30 11.80
C PHE A 103 -8.83 7.03 12.87
N VAL A 104 -9.84 6.20 12.55
CA VAL A 104 -10.84 5.76 13.55
C VAL A 104 -10.17 4.97 14.68
N ILE A 105 -9.25 4.07 14.37
CA ILE A 105 -8.52 3.31 15.38
C ILE A 105 -7.70 4.23 16.27
N LEU A 106 -6.96 5.19 15.72
CA LEU A 106 -6.16 6.14 16.49
C LEU A 106 -7.01 7.01 17.43
N THR A 107 -8.18 7.44 16.99
CA THR A 107 -9.02 8.41 17.72
C THR A 107 -9.99 7.74 18.69
N VAL A 108 -10.60 6.63 18.28
CA VAL A 108 -11.72 6.00 19.00
C VAL A 108 -11.25 4.86 19.90
N SER A 109 -10.19 4.13 19.54
CA SER A 109 -9.85 2.88 20.23
C SER A 109 -9.53 3.06 21.72
N ARG A 110 -8.88 4.15 22.10
CA ARG A 110 -8.55 4.47 23.49
C ARG A 110 -9.77 4.88 24.32
N GLN A 111 -10.73 5.57 23.71
CA GLN A 111 -11.94 6.03 24.39
C GLN A 111 -12.86 4.84 24.72
N ILE A 112 -12.97 3.88 23.81
CA ILE A 112 -13.88 2.74 23.97
C ILE A 112 -13.25 1.60 24.79
N LYS A 113 -11.91 1.44 24.81
CA LYS A 113 -11.25 0.53 25.76
C LYS A 113 -11.61 0.82 27.22
N ALA A 114 -11.93 2.08 27.56
CA ALA A 114 -12.38 2.46 28.89
C ALA A 114 -13.81 2.00 29.23
N THR A 115 -14.59 1.53 28.26
CA THR A 115 -15.99 1.12 28.43
C THR A 115 -16.23 -0.39 28.54
N GLU A 116 -15.18 -1.23 28.44
CA GLU A 116 -15.23 -2.70 28.65
C GLU A 116 -16.36 -3.46 27.91
N LEU A 117 -16.65 -3.08 26.66
CA LEU A 117 -17.71 -3.72 25.86
C LEU A 117 -17.20 -4.99 25.12
N ASP A 118 -17.86 -6.14 25.34
CA ASP A 118 -17.46 -7.45 24.81
C ASP A 118 -17.48 -7.58 23.28
N TRP A 119 -18.33 -6.82 22.58
CA TRP A 119 -18.45 -6.86 21.11
C TRP A 119 -17.42 -5.97 20.40
N PHE A 120 -16.71 -5.12 21.13
CA PHE A 120 -15.79 -4.13 20.57
C PHE A 120 -14.66 -4.72 19.71
N PRO A 121 -14.03 -5.87 20.07
CA PRO A 121 -13.00 -6.48 19.24
C PRO A 121 -13.48 -6.93 17.85
N LEU A 122 -14.79 -7.21 17.68
CA LEU A 122 -15.35 -7.56 16.36
C LEU A 122 -15.31 -6.38 15.38
N PHE A 123 -15.24 -5.14 15.87
CA PHE A 123 -15.24 -3.96 15.03
C PHE A 123 -13.84 -3.38 14.86
N LEU A 124 -13.10 -3.11 15.94
CA LEU A 124 -11.86 -2.30 15.91
C LEU A 124 -10.55 -3.07 16.16
N SER A 125 -10.57 -4.40 16.13
CA SER A 125 -9.35 -5.22 16.30
C SER A 125 -8.72 -5.58 14.96
N PHE A 126 -7.39 -5.63 14.87
CA PHE A 126 -6.69 -6.31 13.76
C PHE A 126 -6.56 -7.82 14.01
N LYS A 127 -7.66 -8.48 14.38
CA LYS A 127 -7.76 -9.93 14.53
C LYS A 127 -8.91 -10.44 13.67
N TRP A 128 -8.68 -11.56 12.99
CA TRP A 128 -9.73 -12.21 12.22
C TRP A 128 -10.69 -12.97 13.14
N PRO A 129 -12.02 -12.86 12.95
CA PRO A 129 -12.74 -11.94 12.05
C PRO A 129 -13.01 -10.58 12.72
N SER A 130 -12.81 -9.49 11.98
CA SER A 130 -13.26 -8.15 12.40
C SER A 130 -13.56 -7.24 11.21
N VAL A 131 -14.35 -6.19 11.43
CA VAL A 131 -14.69 -5.21 10.39
C VAL A 131 -13.44 -4.47 9.92
N VAL A 132 -12.66 -3.90 10.84
CA VAL A 132 -11.40 -3.20 10.53
C VAL A 132 -10.45 -4.10 9.73
N TYR A 133 -10.27 -5.36 10.14
CA TYR A 133 -9.32 -6.23 9.46
C TYR A 133 -9.84 -6.66 8.08
N THR A 134 -11.17 -6.82 7.92
CA THR A 134 -11.79 -7.07 6.61
C THR A 134 -11.61 -5.90 5.66
N LEU A 135 -11.76 -4.67 6.15
CA LEU A 135 -11.54 -3.46 5.35
C LEU A 135 -10.06 -3.28 4.97
N ASP A 136 -9.15 -3.61 5.88
CA ASP A 136 -7.71 -3.61 5.61
C ASP A 136 -7.35 -4.62 4.50
N ILE A 137 -7.88 -5.85 4.59
CA ILE A 137 -7.72 -6.86 3.53
C ILE A 137 -8.31 -6.37 2.21
N LEU A 138 -9.49 -5.74 2.21
CA LEU A 138 -10.08 -5.19 1.00
C LEU A 138 -9.20 -4.09 0.36
N ALA A 139 -8.60 -3.22 1.18
CA ALA A 139 -7.72 -2.16 0.71
C ALA A 139 -6.42 -2.72 0.10
N TRP A 140 -5.73 -3.60 0.84
CA TRP A 140 -4.36 -4.03 0.52
C TRP A 140 -4.26 -5.31 -0.31
N ASP A 141 -5.16 -6.27 -0.11
CA ASP A 141 -5.11 -7.53 -0.84
C ASP A 141 -5.91 -7.42 -2.17
N TRP A 142 -6.91 -6.54 -2.26
CA TRP A 142 -7.73 -6.33 -3.47
C TRP A 142 -7.43 -5.03 -4.22
N PHE A 143 -7.74 -3.86 -3.66
CA PHE A 143 -7.61 -2.59 -4.40
C PHE A 143 -6.18 -2.24 -4.77
N PHE A 144 -5.23 -2.46 -3.85
CA PHE A 144 -3.80 -2.34 -4.14
C PHE A 144 -3.37 -3.23 -5.32
N ALA A 145 -3.78 -4.50 -5.31
CA ALA A 145 -3.40 -5.47 -6.32
C ALA A 145 -3.91 -5.06 -7.71
N LEU A 146 -5.19 -4.67 -7.78
CA LEU A 146 -5.80 -4.16 -9.01
C LEU A 146 -5.12 -2.89 -9.50
N SER A 147 -4.76 -1.98 -8.59
CA SER A 147 -3.95 -0.79 -8.92
C SER A 147 -2.63 -1.17 -9.58
N MET A 148 -1.87 -2.10 -8.98
CA MET A 148 -0.58 -2.54 -9.52
C MET A 148 -0.70 -3.19 -10.89
N PHE A 149 -1.72 -4.04 -11.11
CA PHE A 149 -1.98 -4.62 -12.43
C PHE A 149 -2.34 -3.58 -13.49
N CYS A 150 -3.14 -2.57 -13.13
CA CYS A 150 -3.51 -1.50 -14.03
C CYS A 150 -2.35 -0.50 -14.28
N ALA A 151 -1.43 -0.34 -13.32
CA ALA A 151 -0.25 0.51 -13.50
C ALA A 151 0.84 -0.18 -14.35
N ALA A 152 0.97 -1.50 -14.27
CA ALA A 152 2.05 -2.25 -14.92
C ALA A 152 2.21 -2.00 -16.44
N PRO A 153 1.14 -1.89 -17.26
CA PRO A 153 1.25 -1.60 -18.70
C PRO A 153 1.86 -0.22 -19.03
N VAL A 154 1.99 0.69 -18.07
CA VAL A 154 2.61 2.01 -18.27
C VAL A 154 4.11 1.89 -18.59
N PHE A 155 4.76 0.82 -18.15
CA PHE A 155 6.21 0.66 -18.21
C PHE A 155 6.58 -0.44 -19.22
N LYS A 156 7.12 -0.08 -20.40
CA LYS A 156 7.27 -1.01 -21.54
C LYS A 156 8.60 -0.94 -22.31
N VAL A 157 9.29 0.20 -22.32
CA VAL A 157 10.31 0.49 -23.34
C VAL A 157 11.73 0.18 -22.85
N GLY A 158 12.03 0.45 -21.58
CA GLY A 158 13.39 0.30 -21.01
C GLY A 158 13.57 -0.92 -20.11
N ARG A 159 14.81 -1.40 -19.93
CA ARG A 159 15.12 -2.50 -18.98
C ARG A 159 14.61 -2.21 -17.57
N LEU A 160 14.77 -0.98 -17.09
CA LEU A 160 14.28 -0.58 -15.76
C LEU A 160 12.74 -0.57 -15.71
N GLU A 161 12.08 -0.08 -16.75
CA GLU A 161 10.62 -0.09 -16.85
C GLU A 161 10.06 -1.52 -16.84
N ILE A 162 10.70 -2.45 -17.56
CA ILE A 162 10.31 -3.85 -17.58
C ILE A 162 10.45 -4.49 -16.20
N ILE A 163 11.52 -4.14 -15.45
CA ILE A 163 11.69 -4.60 -14.06
C ILE A 163 10.55 -4.07 -13.18
N VAL A 164 10.24 -2.77 -13.26
CA VAL A 164 9.12 -2.15 -12.52
C VAL A 164 7.80 -2.84 -12.85
N ARG A 165 7.50 -3.04 -14.15
CA ARG A 165 6.30 -3.74 -14.61
C ARG A 165 6.19 -5.14 -14.00
N ASN A 166 7.26 -5.93 -14.05
CA ASN A 166 7.23 -7.29 -13.53
C ASN A 166 7.06 -7.30 -12.00
N LEU A 167 7.71 -6.39 -11.28
CA LEU A 167 7.55 -6.26 -9.84
C LEU A 167 6.13 -5.83 -9.44
N MET A 168 5.49 -4.92 -10.20
CA MET A 168 4.08 -4.56 -10.00
C MET A 168 3.16 -5.78 -10.18
N ILE A 169 3.39 -6.59 -11.24
CA ILE A 169 2.63 -7.82 -11.48
C ILE A 169 2.84 -8.81 -10.33
N ILE A 170 4.09 -9.06 -9.92
CA ILE A 170 4.41 -9.96 -8.80
C ILE A 170 3.74 -9.48 -7.51
N SER A 171 3.85 -8.19 -7.21
CA SER A 171 3.24 -7.57 -6.03
C SER A 171 1.71 -7.75 -6.02
N GLY A 172 1.05 -7.51 -7.17
CA GLY A 172 -0.39 -7.72 -7.32
C GLY A 172 -0.81 -9.19 -7.21
N VAL A 173 -0.05 -10.12 -7.80
CA VAL A 173 -0.34 -11.57 -7.71
C VAL A 173 -0.24 -12.03 -6.27
N LEU A 174 0.85 -11.69 -5.57
CA LEU A 174 1.03 -12.07 -4.16
C LEU A 174 -0.11 -11.54 -3.30
N SER A 175 -0.49 -10.27 -3.49
CA SER A 175 -1.60 -9.61 -2.79
C SER A 175 -2.92 -10.36 -3.00
N LEU A 176 -3.28 -10.72 -4.24
CA LEU A 176 -4.50 -11.50 -4.52
C LEU A 176 -4.44 -12.93 -3.99
N VAL A 177 -3.28 -13.59 -4.00
CA VAL A 177 -3.11 -14.94 -3.43
C VAL A 177 -3.42 -14.94 -1.94
N GLY A 178 -3.11 -13.86 -1.22
CA GLY A 178 -3.48 -13.67 0.18
C GLY A 178 -5.00 -13.82 0.44
N LEU A 179 -5.85 -13.41 -0.51
CA LEU A 179 -7.30 -13.51 -0.36
C LEU A 179 -7.82 -14.95 -0.29
N ILE A 180 -7.06 -15.93 -0.77
CA ILE A 180 -7.41 -17.35 -0.62
C ILE A 180 -7.48 -17.74 0.87
N GLY A 181 -6.69 -17.08 1.73
CA GLY A 181 -6.71 -17.31 3.17
C GLY A 181 -8.02 -16.89 3.85
N VAL A 182 -8.78 -15.96 3.26
CA VAL A 182 -10.02 -15.42 3.85
C VAL A 182 -11.16 -16.45 3.92
N PRO A 183 -11.63 -17.05 2.81
CA PRO A 183 -12.67 -18.06 2.86
C PRO A 183 -12.24 -19.35 3.58
N LEU A 184 -10.93 -19.60 3.66
CA LEU A 184 -10.35 -20.73 4.39
C LEU A 184 -10.15 -20.47 5.89
N ALA A 185 -10.45 -19.26 6.37
CA ALA A 185 -10.13 -18.81 7.74
C ALA A 185 -8.67 -19.07 8.14
N ASN A 186 -7.75 -19.03 7.18
CA ASN A 186 -6.33 -19.30 7.37
C ASN A 186 -5.49 -18.04 7.10
N MET A 187 -5.19 -17.31 8.17
CA MET A 187 -4.41 -16.07 8.08
C MET A 187 -2.94 -16.29 7.73
N GLN A 188 -2.41 -17.52 7.86
CA GLN A 188 -1.06 -17.83 7.38
C GLN A 188 -0.98 -17.79 5.85
N ILE A 189 -2.04 -18.24 5.16
CA ILE A 189 -2.15 -18.07 3.71
C ILE A 189 -2.34 -16.59 3.36
N ARG A 190 -3.14 -15.86 4.16
CA ARG A 190 -3.30 -14.40 3.98
C ARG A 190 -1.97 -13.65 4.06
N ASN A 191 -1.05 -14.09 4.92
CA ASN A 191 0.27 -13.45 5.05
C ASN A 191 1.09 -13.46 3.74
N ILE A 192 0.76 -14.31 2.76
CA ILE A 192 1.36 -14.23 1.41
C ILE A 192 1.02 -12.88 0.76
N GLY A 193 -0.19 -12.36 0.97
CA GLY A 193 -0.61 -11.04 0.51
C GLY A 193 0.26 -9.91 1.05
N ILE A 194 0.62 -10.00 2.34
CA ILE A 194 1.53 -9.06 3.01
C ILE A 194 2.89 -8.98 2.32
N ILE A 195 3.39 -10.08 1.72
CA ILE A 195 4.65 -10.04 0.97
C ILE A 195 4.51 -9.13 -0.26
N GLY A 196 3.34 -9.14 -0.91
CA GLY A 196 3.05 -8.33 -2.08
C GLY A 196 3.20 -6.83 -1.81
N TYR A 197 2.46 -6.31 -0.82
CA TYR A 197 2.49 -4.87 -0.50
C TYR A 197 3.54 -4.47 0.55
N GLY A 198 3.92 -5.35 1.47
CA GLY A 198 4.88 -5.06 2.54
C GLY A 198 6.34 -5.29 2.18
N VAL A 199 6.65 -6.07 1.13
CA VAL A 199 8.03 -6.40 0.73
C VAL A 199 8.32 -6.00 -0.72
N VAL A 200 7.46 -6.37 -1.66
CA VAL A 200 7.71 -6.11 -3.08
C VAL A 200 7.40 -4.65 -3.43
N ALA A 201 6.33 -4.06 -2.90
CA ALA A 201 5.93 -2.68 -3.21
C ALA A 201 6.99 -1.61 -2.86
N PRO A 202 7.69 -1.67 -1.72
CA PRO A 202 8.78 -0.73 -1.43
C PRO A 202 9.83 -0.68 -2.55
N ILE A 203 10.17 -1.84 -3.12
CA ILE A 203 11.11 -1.93 -4.24
C ILE A 203 10.52 -1.27 -5.48
N VAL A 204 9.22 -1.47 -5.76
CA VAL A 204 8.51 -0.80 -6.85
C VAL A 204 8.60 0.72 -6.68
N PHE A 205 8.28 1.27 -5.50
CA PHE A 205 8.31 2.72 -5.24
C PHE A 205 9.72 3.31 -5.36
N LEU A 206 10.74 2.61 -4.86
CA LEU A 206 12.13 3.01 -5.05
C LEU A 206 12.48 3.14 -6.54
N LEU A 207 12.16 2.10 -7.33
CA LEU A 207 12.47 2.06 -8.76
C LEU A 207 11.66 3.07 -9.56
N LEU A 208 10.40 3.34 -9.19
CA LEU A 208 9.59 4.41 -9.79
C LEU A 208 10.25 5.77 -9.67
N GLY A 209 10.77 6.13 -8.49
CA GLY A 209 11.52 7.37 -8.31
C GLY A 209 12.77 7.43 -9.21
N ILE A 210 13.44 6.30 -9.43
CA ILE A 210 14.59 6.20 -10.36
C ILE A 210 14.13 6.35 -11.82
N VAL A 211 13.02 5.72 -12.23
CA VAL A 211 12.45 5.86 -13.57
C VAL A 211 12.11 7.32 -13.86
N PHE A 212 11.36 7.98 -12.98
CA PHE A 212 11.00 9.38 -13.14
C PHE A 212 12.21 10.30 -13.17
N ARG A 213 13.26 10.01 -12.39
CA ARG A 213 14.52 10.76 -12.42
C ARG A 213 15.28 10.57 -13.74
N ARG A 214 15.26 9.37 -14.33
CA ARG A 214 16.01 9.07 -15.56
C ARG A 214 15.33 9.57 -16.82
N ASN A 215 14.00 9.72 -16.81
CA ASN A 215 13.30 10.28 -17.96
C ASN A 215 13.62 11.79 -18.06
N ARG A 216 14.67 12.11 -18.83
CA ARG A 216 14.99 13.49 -19.20
C ARG A 216 13.89 13.94 -20.16
N LEU A 217 13.15 14.98 -19.78
CA LEU A 217 12.33 15.72 -20.71
C LEU A 217 13.26 16.16 -21.85
N GLN A 218 13.01 15.65 -23.06
CA GLN A 218 13.55 16.24 -24.26
C GLN A 218 12.70 17.47 -24.59
#